data_AF-A0ABD6EKP1-F1
#
_entry.id   AF-A0ABD6EKP1-F1
#
_cell.length_a   1.000
_cell.length_b   1.000
_cell.length_c   1.000
_cell.angle_alpha   90.00
_cell.angle_beta   90.00
_cell.angle_gamma   90.00
#
_symmetry.space_group_name_H-M   'P 1'
#
loop_
_entity.id
_entity.type
_entity.pdbx_description
1 polymer ?
#
loop_
_entity_poly.entity_id
_entity_poly.type
_entity_poly.pdbx_seq_one_letter_code
_entity_poly.pdbx_strand_id
1 'polypeptide(L)'
;MAESSNYDSILEAAVASAMLGLRNMSNEQLSNLLEDTAKIDSIIDNLPQARTLPTEREMGLAQNKSLAEWNLSQEPKLEEAKARLKETYDKAVSLKAEVEELKARLDKLTKQRSLDSSSAILQAAAQDAEDESEKIAESFIEGNIEIEQFLREYMEKKKVAHMRKIKSQKLLAFLKEQQYGIPVSEEEFIFDLFVPVMMNIVRPWRTFQNSLVRREFATLREKARKIEPKYLYEPKFEDTRVYPEYEALNVRLQGYDYVPLEKFQAYVHKIAKRFNFRVIESYAVAAQTQRVITYKPNSTVIDSELDVSIYDRVVRIGNVPTVRLPLFLNILQTHLPVGVKMTVKKHEKADEDYRYIPDLLLKAKQDELRSLDDVNVRRNLGWE
;
A
#
# COMPACT_ATOMS: atom_id res chain seq x y z
N MET A 1 -40.95 -10.04 31.74
CA MET A 1 -40.90 -11.51 31.97
C MET A 1 -39.62 -11.99 32.65
N ALA A 2 -38.49 -11.27 32.59
CA ALA A 2 -37.25 -11.66 33.30
C ALA A 2 -37.16 -11.17 34.76
N GLU A 3 -37.91 -10.12 35.14
CA GLU A 3 -37.88 -9.58 36.51
C GLU A 3 -38.69 -10.43 37.50
N SER A 4 -39.82 -11.02 37.08
CA SER A 4 -40.68 -11.85 37.95
C SER A 4 -39.98 -13.12 38.43
N SER A 5 -39.15 -13.75 37.58
CA SER A 5 -38.36 -14.93 37.95
C SER A 5 -37.30 -14.65 39.01
N ASN A 6 -36.86 -13.40 39.15
CA ASN A 6 -35.85 -13.03 40.13
C ASN A 6 -36.47 -12.85 41.52
N TYR A 7 -37.67 -12.27 41.59
CA TYR A 7 -38.43 -12.17 42.84
C TYR A 7 -38.86 -13.53 43.38
N ASP A 8 -39.33 -14.42 42.51
CA ASP A 8 -39.72 -15.79 42.90
C ASP A 8 -38.53 -16.56 43.49
N SER A 9 -37.34 -16.43 42.90
CA SER A 9 -36.09 -17.04 43.38
C SER A 9 -35.65 -16.50 44.75
N ILE A 10 -35.76 -15.18 44.97
CA ILE A 10 -35.45 -14.55 46.26
C ILE A 10 -36.45 -14.99 47.33
N LEU A 11 -37.72 -15.16 46.96
CA LEU A 11 -38.78 -15.61 47.85
C LEU A 11 -38.59 -17.08 48.25
N GLU A 12 -38.22 -17.95 47.32
CA GLU A 12 -37.85 -19.34 47.60
C GLU A 12 -36.64 -19.43 48.55
N ALA A 13 -35.61 -18.61 48.34
CA ALA A 13 -34.44 -18.56 49.20
C ALA A 13 -34.76 -18.05 50.61
N ALA A 14 -35.64 -17.05 50.73
CA ALA A 14 -36.11 -16.52 52.02
C ALA A 14 -36.94 -17.57 52.78
N VAL A 15 -37.84 -18.28 52.09
CA VAL A 15 -38.65 -19.36 52.68
C VAL A 15 -37.75 -20.52 53.13
N ALA A 16 -36.76 -20.92 52.33
CA ALA A 16 -35.81 -21.96 52.74
C ALA A 16 -35.02 -21.57 53.99
N SER A 17 -34.56 -20.32 54.08
CA SER A 17 -33.85 -19.80 55.25
C SER A 17 -34.74 -19.74 56.50
N ALA A 18 -36.01 -19.34 56.35
CA ALA A 18 -36.99 -19.34 57.43
C ALA A 18 -37.26 -20.77 57.94
N MET A 19 -37.45 -21.72 57.02
CA MET A 19 -37.71 -23.12 57.35
C MET A 19 -36.55 -23.80 58.07
N LEU A 20 -35.30 -23.43 57.79
CA LEU A 20 -34.12 -23.90 58.53
C LEU A 20 -34.12 -23.40 59.98
N GLY A 21 -34.57 -22.17 60.23
CA GLY A 21 -34.73 -21.63 61.58
C GLY A 21 -35.82 -22.36 62.37
N LEU A 22 -36.96 -22.62 61.73
CA LEU A 22 -38.10 -23.33 62.33
C LEU A 22 -37.81 -24.81 62.62
N ARG A 23 -36.98 -25.47 61.79
CA ARG A 23 -36.60 -26.88 61.96
C ARG A 23 -35.86 -27.16 63.29
N ASN A 24 -35.22 -26.15 63.86
CA ASN A 24 -34.44 -26.28 65.10
C ASN A 24 -35.25 -25.96 66.38
N MET A 25 -36.55 -25.67 66.26
CA MET A 25 -37.42 -25.32 67.40
C MET A 25 -38.18 -26.55 67.95
N SER A 26 -38.51 -26.55 69.25
CA SER A 26 -39.29 -27.62 69.88
C SER A 26 -40.80 -27.51 69.57
N ASN A 27 -41.55 -28.60 69.74
CA ASN A 27 -43.00 -28.62 69.46
C ASN A 27 -43.80 -27.59 70.28
N GLU A 28 -43.38 -27.30 71.51
CA GLU A 28 -43.99 -26.26 72.36
C GLU A 28 -43.73 -24.85 71.81
N GLN A 29 -42.51 -24.62 71.30
CA GLN A 29 -42.14 -23.35 70.67
C GLN A 29 -42.87 -23.13 69.35
N LEU A 30 -43.09 -24.20 68.57
CA LEU A 30 -43.84 -24.16 67.32
C LEU A 30 -45.34 -23.89 67.56
N SER A 31 -45.95 -24.47 68.59
CA SER A 31 -47.33 -24.16 68.99
C SER A 31 -47.48 -22.70 69.40
N ASN A 32 -46.55 -22.21 70.23
CA ASN A 32 -46.51 -20.82 70.67
C ASN A 32 -46.22 -19.81 69.53
N LEU A 33 -45.66 -20.28 68.42
CA LEU A 33 -45.41 -19.48 67.22
C LEU A 33 -46.65 -19.42 66.31
N LEU A 34 -47.45 -20.49 66.29
CA LEU A 34 -48.71 -20.55 65.54
C LEU A 34 -49.80 -19.70 66.20
N GLU A 35 -49.71 -19.50 67.51
CA GLU A 35 -50.64 -18.67 68.30
C GLU A 35 -50.31 -17.16 68.28
N ASP A 36 -49.07 -16.76 67.97
CA ASP A 36 -48.59 -15.38 68.06
C ASP A 36 -47.89 -14.91 66.76
N THR A 37 -48.62 -14.13 65.96
CA THR A 37 -48.14 -13.63 64.65
C THR A 37 -46.97 -12.65 64.77
N ALA A 38 -46.81 -11.95 65.89
CA ALA A 38 -45.73 -10.99 66.08
C ALA A 38 -44.35 -11.68 66.14
N LYS A 39 -44.32 -12.94 66.59
CA LYS A 39 -43.09 -13.74 66.58
C LYS A 39 -42.72 -14.16 65.15
N ILE A 40 -43.71 -14.41 64.29
CA ILE A 40 -43.48 -14.71 62.88
C ILE A 40 -42.85 -13.50 62.18
N ASP A 41 -43.39 -12.29 62.41
CA ASP A 41 -42.82 -11.05 61.86
C ASP A 41 -41.38 -10.82 62.35
N SER A 42 -41.11 -11.10 63.62
CA SER A 42 -39.76 -11.00 64.16
C SER A 42 -38.77 -11.97 63.48
N ILE A 43 -39.23 -13.15 63.05
CA ILE A 43 -38.40 -14.09 62.27
C ILE A 43 -38.17 -13.54 60.87
N ILE A 44 -39.21 -13.00 60.22
CA ILE A 44 -39.12 -12.42 58.87
C ILE A 44 -38.15 -11.24 58.83
N ASP A 45 -38.23 -10.33 59.81
CA ASP A 45 -37.32 -9.17 59.92
C ASP A 45 -35.86 -9.59 60.15
N ASN A 46 -35.64 -10.75 60.78
CA ASN A 46 -34.31 -11.30 61.03
C ASN A 46 -33.78 -12.13 59.86
N LEU A 47 -34.57 -12.39 58.81
CA LEU A 47 -34.09 -13.11 57.63
C LEU A 47 -32.97 -12.33 56.94
N PRO A 48 -31.88 -13.00 56.52
CA PRO A 48 -30.76 -12.33 55.89
C PRO A 48 -31.18 -11.61 54.60
N GLN A 49 -32.12 -12.17 53.85
CA GLN A 49 -32.66 -11.57 52.63
C GLN A 49 -33.42 -10.26 52.91
N ALA A 50 -34.19 -10.19 54.00
CA ALA A 50 -34.93 -8.97 54.36
C ALA A 50 -33.97 -7.86 54.86
N ARG A 51 -32.91 -8.24 55.58
CA ARG A 51 -31.93 -7.31 56.15
C ARG A 51 -30.98 -6.70 55.12
N THR A 52 -30.70 -7.39 54.00
CA THR A 52 -29.82 -6.85 52.95
C THR A 52 -30.55 -5.88 52.02
N LEU A 53 -31.89 -5.97 51.87
CA LEU A 53 -32.67 -5.12 50.97
C LEU A 53 -32.48 -3.61 51.19
N PRO A 54 -32.49 -3.06 52.43
CA PRO A 54 -32.21 -1.65 52.65
C PRO A 54 -30.81 -1.24 52.16
N THR A 55 -29.80 -2.07 52.41
CA THR A 55 -28.43 -1.80 51.95
C THR A 55 -28.28 -1.89 50.44
N GLU A 56 -28.95 -2.84 49.79
CA GLU A 56 -28.98 -2.96 48.33
C GLU A 56 -29.71 -1.78 47.69
N ARG A 57 -30.81 -1.31 48.30
CA ARG A 57 -31.51 -0.11 47.88
C ARG A 57 -30.63 1.14 47.99
N GLU A 58 -29.96 1.33 49.12
CA GLU A 58 -29.04 2.45 49.31
C GLU A 58 -27.86 2.40 48.33
N MET A 59 -27.31 1.21 48.09
CA MET A 59 -26.27 0.98 47.09
C MET A 59 -26.75 1.31 45.67
N GLY A 60 -27.96 0.89 45.30
CA GLY A 60 -28.56 1.20 44.00
C GLY A 60 -28.85 2.70 43.84
N LEU A 61 -29.30 3.37 44.89
CA LEU A 61 -29.49 4.82 44.90
C LEU A 61 -28.16 5.57 44.75
N ALA A 62 -27.12 5.14 45.47
CA ALA A 62 -25.78 5.71 45.36
C ALA A 62 -25.20 5.50 43.95
N GLN A 63 -25.39 4.32 43.37
CA GLN A 63 -24.97 4.01 42.00
C GLN A 63 -25.70 4.89 40.97
N ASN A 64 -27.03 4.99 41.06
CA ASN A 64 -27.80 5.85 40.16
C ASN A 64 -27.41 7.33 40.31
N LYS A 65 -27.19 7.79 41.55
CA LYS A 65 -26.74 9.16 41.83
C LYS A 65 -25.37 9.45 41.23
N SER A 66 -24.39 8.58 41.49
CA SER A 66 -23.03 8.73 40.92
C SER A 66 -23.03 8.67 39.40
N LEU A 67 -23.88 7.83 38.79
CA LEU A 67 -24.03 7.77 37.34
C LEU A 67 -24.65 9.07 36.78
N ALA A 68 -25.66 9.62 37.47
CA ALA A 68 -26.26 10.90 37.10
C ALA A 68 -25.26 12.06 37.23
N GLU A 69 -24.50 12.13 38.32
CA GLU A 69 -23.44 13.12 38.52
C GLU A 69 -22.35 13.00 37.47
N TRP A 70 -21.96 11.78 37.11
CA TRP A 70 -21.01 11.54 36.03
C TRP A 70 -21.56 12.03 34.68
N ASN A 71 -22.82 11.71 34.34
CA ASN A 71 -23.46 12.18 33.11
C ASN A 71 -23.52 13.71 33.04
N LEU A 72 -23.91 14.38 34.13
CA LEU A 72 -23.93 15.84 34.23
C LEU A 72 -22.52 16.44 34.08
N SER A 73 -21.49 15.77 34.63
CA SER A 73 -20.10 16.22 34.48
C SER A 73 -19.57 16.12 33.05
N GLN A 74 -20.16 15.27 32.21
CA GLN A 74 -19.77 15.13 30.80
C GLN A 74 -20.42 16.18 29.89
N GLU A 75 -21.60 16.69 30.27
CA GLU A 75 -22.33 17.71 29.51
C GLU A 75 -21.47 18.92 29.08
N PRO A 76 -20.69 19.59 29.94
CA PRO A 76 -19.88 20.74 29.53
C PRO A 76 -18.79 20.38 28.51
N LYS A 77 -18.20 19.18 28.62
CA LYS A 77 -17.18 18.70 27.67
C LYS A 77 -17.79 18.44 26.30
N LEU A 78 -19.00 17.86 26.28
CA LEU A 78 -19.74 17.62 25.04
C LEU A 78 -20.15 18.94 24.40
N GLU A 79 -20.60 19.91 25.19
CA GLU A 79 -21.03 21.20 24.68
C GLU A 79 -19.84 22.02 24.13
N GLU A 80 -18.69 21.97 24.81
CA GLU A 80 -17.44 22.55 24.30
C GLU A 80 -17.00 21.88 22.99
N ALA A 81 -17.06 20.54 22.92
CA ALA A 81 -16.72 19.80 21.70
C ALA A 81 -17.66 20.15 20.53
N LYS A 82 -18.97 20.29 20.78
CA LYS A 82 -19.94 20.75 19.78
C LYS A 82 -19.64 22.17 19.31
N ALA A 83 -19.31 23.08 20.23
CA ALA A 83 -18.96 24.45 19.89
C ALA A 83 -17.70 24.51 19.00
N ARG A 84 -16.65 23.74 19.35
CA ARG A 84 -15.44 23.61 18.53
C ARG A 84 -15.72 23.01 17.15
N LEU A 85 -16.59 22.00 17.09
CA LEU A 85 -17.01 21.40 15.82
C LEU A 85 -17.73 22.43 14.93
N LYS A 86 -18.66 23.20 15.50
CA LYS A 86 -19.38 24.24 14.77
C LYS A 86 -18.42 25.31 14.23
N GLU A 87 -17.50 25.79 15.06
CA GLU A 87 -16.51 26.79 14.66
C GLU A 87 -15.61 26.28 13.52
N THR A 88 -15.11 25.05 13.62
CA THR A 88 -14.27 24.45 12.57
C THR A 88 -15.06 24.18 11.29
N TYR A 89 -16.32 23.80 11.40
CA TYR A 89 -17.23 23.65 10.26
C TYR A 89 -17.47 24.98 9.55
N ASP A 90 -17.78 26.04 10.28
CA ASP A 90 -18.01 27.38 9.71
C ASP A 90 -16.76 27.89 8.97
N LYS A 91 -15.56 27.64 9.53
CA LYS A 91 -14.28 27.93 8.86
C LYS A 91 -14.07 27.10 7.59
N ALA A 92 -14.44 25.81 7.60
CA ALA A 92 -14.32 24.96 6.43
C ALA A 92 -15.28 25.41 5.31
N VAL A 93 -16.49 25.84 5.66
CA VAL A 93 -17.48 26.37 4.71
C VAL A 93 -16.98 27.67 4.06
N SER A 94 -16.43 28.61 4.84
CA SER A 94 -15.88 29.86 4.29
C SER A 94 -14.68 29.62 3.37
N LEU A 95 -13.74 28.75 3.78
CA LEU A 95 -12.59 28.36 2.96
C LEU A 95 -13.02 27.66 1.66
N LYS A 96 -14.03 26.80 1.72
CA LYS A 96 -14.59 26.15 0.52
C LYS A 96 -15.13 27.18 -0.47
N ALA A 97 -15.87 28.18 0.01
CA ALA A 97 -16.38 29.25 -0.84
C ALA A 97 -15.24 30.05 -1.50
N GLU A 98 -14.18 30.37 -0.75
CA GLU A 98 -12.99 31.03 -1.30
C GLU A 98 -12.30 30.18 -2.39
N VAL A 99 -12.15 28.88 -2.15
CA VAL A 99 -11.55 27.95 -3.13
C VAL A 99 -12.43 27.81 -4.38
N GLU A 100 -13.76 27.77 -4.24
CA GLU A 100 -14.68 27.74 -5.37
C GLU A 100 -14.58 29.03 -6.21
N GLU A 101 -14.44 30.19 -5.56
CA GLU A 101 -14.23 31.46 -6.25
C GLU A 101 -12.88 31.49 -6.99
N LEU A 102 -11.80 31.08 -6.33
CA LEU A 102 -10.46 31.00 -6.94
C LEU A 102 -10.43 30.02 -8.11
N LYS A 103 -11.12 28.88 -7.98
CA LYS A 103 -11.28 27.92 -9.06
C LYS A 103 -12.06 28.50 -10.24
N ALA A 104 -13.16 29.22 -9.97
CA ALA A 104 -13.91 29.88 -11.03
C ALA A 104 -13.06 30.93 -11.77
N ARG A 105 -12.22 31.68 -11.06
CA ARG A 105 -11.24 32.62 -11.66
C ARG A 105 -10.21 31.86 -12.50
N LEU A 106 -9.68 30.74 -12.00
CA LEU A 106 -8.72 29.90 -12.71
C LEU A 106 -9.32 29.29 -13.99
N ASP A 107 -10.55 28.79 -13.92
CA ASP A 107 -11.24 28.19 -15.07
C ASP A 107 -11.49 29.24 -16.17
N LYS A 108 -11.78 30.50 -15.81
CA LYS A 108 -11.89 31.61 -16.78
C LYS A 108 -10.55 31.85 -17.50
N LEU A 109 -9.45 31.95 -16.76
CA LEU A 109 -8.12 32.16 -17.34
C LEU A 109 -7.65 30.95 -18.16
N THR A 110 -7.91 29.73 -17.68
CA THR A 110 -7.59 28.49 -18.38
C THR A 110 -8.37 28.39 -19.69
N LYS A 111 -9.64 28.78 -19.73
CA LYS A 111 -10.42 28.83 -20.97
C LYS A 111 -9.87 29.85 -21.96
N GLN A 112 -9.45 31.03 -21.50
CA GLN A 112 -8.81 32.04 -22.37
C GLN A 112 -7.47 31.54 -22.94
N ARG A 113 -6.68 30.83 -22.13
CA ARG A 113 -5.37 30.30 -22.50
C ARG A 113 -5.42 28.84 -22.96
N SER A 114 -6.60 28.30 -23.24
CA SER A 114 -6.72 26.90 -23.66
C SER A 114 -5.93 26.69 -24.96
N LEU A 115 -5.44 25.48 -25.16
CA LEU A 115 -4.64 25.14 -26.33
C LEU A 115 -5.46 25.35 -27.62
N ASP A 116 -6.78 25.12 -27.56
CA ASP A 116 -7.73 25.40 -28.64
C ASP A 116 -7.90 26.89 -28.91
N SER A 117 -8.04 27.72 -27.87
CA SER A 117 -8.09 29.19 -27.99
C SER A 117 -6.78 29.73 -28.60
N SER A 118 -5.64 29.22 -28.13
CA SER A 118 -4.31 29.57 -28.66
C SER A 118 -4.13 29.13 -30.12
N SER A 119 -4.68 27.97 -30.50
CA SER A 119 -4.69 27.48 -31.88
C SER A 119 -5.51 28.38 -32.79
N ALA A 120 -6.72 28.76 -32.37
CA ALA A 120 -7.61 29.63 -33.12
C ALA A 120 -6.97 31.02 -33.35
N ILE A 121 -6.38 31.61 -32.31
CA ILE A 121 -5.65 32.88 -32.41
C ILE A 121 -4.46 32.75 -33.38
N LEU A 122 -3.70 31.65 -33.29
CA LEU A 122 -2.54 31.44 -34.16
C LEU A 122 -2.94 31.21 -35.63
N GLN A 123 -4.09 30.57 -35.87
CA GLN A 123 -4.65 30.38 -37.21
C GLN A 123 -5.14 31.70 -37.81
N ALA A 124 -5.85 32.53 -37.02
CA ALA A 124 -6.23 33.88 -37.44
C ALA A 124 -4.99 34.72 -37.79
N ALA A 125 -3.98 34.75 -36.91
CA ALA A 125 -2.74 35.49 -37.15
C ALA A 125 -1.89 34.94 -38.33
N ALA A 126 -2.10 33.68 -38.73
CA ALA A 126 -1.50 33.11 -39.93
C ALA A 126 -2.24 33.59 -41.18
N GLN A 127 -3.58 33.60 -41.15
CA GLN A 127 -4.42 34.13 -42.22
C GLN A 127 -4.17 35.62 -42.45
N ASP A 128 -4.15 36.43 -41.39
CA ASP A 128 -3.87 37.87 -41.47
C ASP A 128 -2.52 38.15 -42.17
N ALA A 129 -1.50 37.33 -41.90
CA ALA A 129 -0.19 37.45 -42.55
C ALA A 129 -0.20 36.97 -44.01
N GLU A 130 -1.06 36.02 -44.39
CA GLU A 130 -1.28 35.63 -45.79
C GLU A 130 -1.98 36.76 -46.55
N ASP A 131 -3.04 37.34 -45.99
CA ASP A 131 -3.79 38.44 -46.58
C ASP A 131 -2.91 39.71 -46.73
N GLU A 132 -2.06 40.02 -45.75
CA GLU A 132 -1.06 41.09 -45.86
C GLU A 132 -0.05 40.84 -46.99
N SER A 133 0.38 39.59 -47.19
CA SER A 133 1.29 39.25 -48.29
C SER A 133 0.61 39.36 -49.66
N GLU A 134 -0.68 39.06 -49.73
CA GLU A 134 -1.48 39.18 -50.95
C GLU A 134 -1.71 40.64 -51.32
N LYS A 135 -2.01 41.51 -50.35
CA LYS A 135 -2.08 42.97 -50.57
C LYS A 135 -0.79 43.55 -51.14
N ILE A 136 0.37 43.08 -50.68
CA ILE A 136 1.68 43.50 -51.21
C ILE A 136 1.86 43.01 -52.66
N ALA A 137 1.36 41.81 -52.99
CA ALA A 137 1.37 41.29 -54.35
C ALA A 137 0.43 42.06 -55.29
N GLU A 138 -0.77 42.41 -54.82
CA GLU A 138 -1.72 43.25 -55.56
C GLU A 138 -1.12 44.64 -55.82
N SER A 139 -0.53 45.27 -54.81
CA SER A 139 0.11 46.58 -54.93
C SER A 139 1.28 46.59 -55.93
N PHE A 140 1.97 45.46 -56.09
CA PHE A 140 3.00 45.28 -57.12
C PHE A 140 2.40 45.15 -58.53
N ILE A 141 1.31 44.40 -58.69
CA ILE A 141 0.61 44.25 -59.97
C ILE A 141 0.03 45.60 -60.44
N GLU A 142 -0.45 46.42 -59.51
CA GLU A 142 -0.93 47.78 -59.76
C GLU A 142 0.19 48.77 -60.11
N GLY A 143 1.46 48.39 -59.92
CA GLY A 143 2.63 49.23 -60.20
C GLY A 143 2.94 50.27 -59.11
N ASN A 144 2.34 50.14 -57.92
CA ASN A 144 2.53 51.08 -56.80
C ASN A 144 3.86 50.86 -56.05
N ILE A 145 4.55 49.73 -56.26
CA ILE A 145 5.77 49.33 -55.55
C ILE A 145 6.84 48.87 -56.55
N GLU A 146 8.09 49.30 -56.35
CA GLU A 146 9.24 48.86 -57.14
C GLU A 146 9.65 47.42 -56.82
N ILE A 147 10.25 46.72 -57.80
CA ILE A 147 10.61 45.30 -57.71
C ILE A 147 11.48 44.97 -56.48
N GLU A 148 12.47 45.80 -56.17
CA GLU A 148 13.36 45.55 -55.02
C GLU A 148 12.65 45.69 -53.67
N GLN A 149 11.68 46.61 -53.57
CA GLN A 149 10.89 46.80 -52.36
C GLN A 149 9.86 45.66 -52.20
N PHE A 150 9.21 45.27 -53.30
CA PHE A 150 8.32 44.11 -53.33
C PHE A 150 9.03 42.83 -52.87
N LEU A 151 10.20 42.52 -53.42
CA LEU A 151 10.95 41.31 -53.06
C LEU A 151 11.32 41.26 -51.58
N ARG A 152 11.66 42.38 -50.97
CA ARG A 152 11.97 42.44 -49.52
C ARG A 152 10.73 42.20 -48.67
N GLU A 153 9.68 43.00 -48.88
CA GLU A 153 8.49 43.00 -48.01
C GLU A 153 7.65 41.73 -48.20
N TYR A 154 7.48 41.27 -49.44
CA TYR A 154 6.73 40.05 -49.74
C TYR A 154 7.41 38.82 -49.16
N MET A 155 8.73 38.67 -49.32
CA MET A 155 9.46 37.51 -48.78
C MET A 155 9.43 37.48 -47.25
N GLU A 156 9.51 38.64 -46.60
CA GLU A 156 9.42 38.73 -45.15
C GLU A 156 8.03 38.31 -44.64
N LYS A 157 6.96 38.89 -45.21
CA LYS A 157 5.58 38.56 -44.83
C LYS A 157 5.22 37.11 -45.15
N LYS A 158 5.64 36.60 -46.32
CA LYS A 158 5.38 35.21 -46.71
C LYS A 158 6.13 34.20 -45.84
N LYS A 159 7.36 34.54 -45.42
CA LYS A 159 8.10 33.73 -44.44
C LYS A 159 7.37 33.67 -43.10
N VAL A 160 6.85 34.80 -42.60
CA VAL A 160 6.07 34.83 -41.35
C VAL A 160 4.78 34.03 -41.47
N ALA A 161 4.04 34.19 -42.57
CA ALA A 161 2.82 33.45 -42.86
C ALA A 161 3.04 31.93 -42.87
N HIS A 162 4.03 31.45 -43.64
CA HIS A 162 4.38 30.03 -43.68
C HIS A 162 4.85 29.49 -42.33
N MET A 163 5.65 30.25 -41.60
CA MET A 163 6.09 29.86 -40.25
C MET A 163 4.91 29.73 -39.28
N ARG A 164 3.94 30.65 -39.31
CA ARG A 164 2.73 30.59 -38.46
C ARG A 164 1.81 29.44 -38.89
N LYS A 165 1.63 29.21 -40.19
CA LYS A 165 0.85 28.09 -40.74
C LYS A 165 1.41 26.73 -40.32
N ILE A 166 2.72 26.52 -40.46
CA ILE A 166 3.38 25.27 -40.04
C ILE A 166 3.24 25.07 -38.53
N LYS A 167 3.44 26.14 -37.73
CA LYS A 167 3.28 26.07 -36.27
C LYS A 167 1.84 25.73 -35.86
N SER A 168 0.85 26.32 -36.51
CA SER A 168 -0.58 26.02 -36.29
C SER A 168 -0.91 24.57 -36.65
N GLN A 169 -0.48 24.09 -37.82
CA GLN A 169 -0.69 22.70 -38.25
C GLN A 169 -0.04 21.68 -37.31
N LYS A 170 1.19 21.95 -36.84
CA LYS A 170 1.85 21.09 -35.85
C LYS A 170 1.10 21.09 -34.51
N LEU A 171 0.63 22.25 -34.05
CA LEU A 171 -0.13 22.36 -32.81
C LEU A 171 -1.46 21.60 -32.89
N LEU A 172 -2.14 21.66 -34.03
CA LEU A 172 -3.34 20.85 -34.31
C LEU A 172 -3.05 19.35 -34.37
N ALA A 173 -1.90 18.95 -34.92
CA ALA A 173 -1.48 17.55 -34.93
C ALA A 173 -1.25 17.03 -33.51
N PHE A 174 -0.57 17.80 -32.65
CA PHE A 174 -0.41 17.46 -31.24
C PHE A 174 -1.74 17.38 -30.48
N LEU A 175 -2.68 18.29 -30.77
CA LEU A 175 -4.03 18.25 -30.18
C LEU A 175 -4.77 16.94 -30.53
N LYS A 176 -4.71 16.52 -31.80
CA LYS A 176 -5.30 15.25 -32.24
C LYS A 176 -4.63 14.05 -31.57
N GLU A 177 -3.31 14.04 -31.50
CA GLU A 177 -2.55 12.96 -30.87
C GLU A 177 -2.88 12.82 -29.37
N GLN A 178 -3.09 13.93 -28.67
CA GLN A 178 -3.57 13.91 -27.27
C GLN A 178 -5.00 13.36 -27.12
N GLN A 179 -5.88 13.62 -28.08
CA GLN A 179 -7.26 13.12 -28.06
C GLN A 179 -7.37 11.62 -28.39
N TYR A 180 -6.38 11.04 -29.09
CA TYR A 180 -6.32 9.62 -29.44
C TYR A 180 -5.42 8.79 -28.50
N GLY A 181 -5.03 9.32 -27.33
CA GLY A 181 -4.33 8.58 -26.30
C GLY A 181 -5.22 7.51 -25.65
N ILE A 182 -5.00 6.25 -26.02
CA ILE A 182 -5.46 5.04 -25.33
C ILE A 182 -5.13 5.16 -23.81
N PRO A 183 -5.99 4.70 -22.88
CA PRO A 183 -5.68 4.72 -21.45
C PRO A 183 -4.47 3.82 -21.16
N VAL A 184 -3.33 4.45 -20.91
CA VAL A 184 -2.14 3.75 -20.40
C VAL A 184 -2.39 3.51 -18.91
N SER A 185 -2.51 2.23 -18.57
CA SER A 185 -2.45 1.72 -17.20
C SER A 185 -1.22 2.29 -16.48
N GLU A 186 -1.48 2.84 -15.30
CA GLU A 186 -0.52 3.45 -14.37
C GLU A 186 0.73 2.57 -14.18
N GLU A 187 1.85 2.99 -14.77
CA GLU A 187 3.18 2.63 -14.28
C GLU A 187 3.74 3.84 -13.52
N GLU A 188 3.93 3.65 -12.22
CA GLU A 188 4.48 4.63 -11.29
C GLU A 188 5.93 4.94 -11.65
N PHE A 189 6.19 6.18 -12.06
CA PHE A 189 7.54 6.74 -12.13
C PHE A 189 8.09 6.92 -10.71
N ILE A 190 8.99 6.02 -10.30
CA ILE A 190 9.86 6.26 -9.15
C ILE A 190 10.99 7.19 -9.60
N PHE A 191 11.08 8.33 -8.90
CA PHE A 191 12.19 9.27 -8.94
C PHE A 191 13.48 8.59 -8.45
N ASP A 192 14.46 8.41 -9.35
CA ASP A 192 15.85 8.15 -8.96
C ASP A 192 16.54 9.46 -8.61
N LEU A 193 16.85 9.61 -7.33
CA LEU A 193 17.67 10.65 -6.75
C LEU A 193 19.13 10.16 -6.69
N PHE A 194 19.96 10.62 -7.64
CA PHE A 194 21.34 11.17 -7.47
C PHE A 194 22.35 10.32 -6.62
N VAL A 195 23.49 9.77 -7.10
CA VAL A 195 24.74 10.42 -7.60
C VAL A 195 25.86 9.40 -7.92
N PRO A 196 26.93 9.80 -8.67
CA PRO A 196 27.79 8.95 -9.49
C PRO A 196 29.22 8.76 -8.95
N VAL A 197 29.96 7.77 -9.46
CA VAL A 197 31.43 7.75 -9.44
C VAL A 197 32.00 7.12 -10.72
N MET A 198 32.77 7.93 -11.45
CA MET A 198 33.89 7.60 -12.36
C MET A 198 33.70 6.52 -13.44
N MET A 199 33.57 6.95 -14.70
CA MET A 199 34.67 6.84 -15.67
C MET A 199 34.33 7.58 -16.97
N ASN A 200 35.02 8.70 -17.17
CA ASN A 200 35.28 9.23 -18.49
C ASN A 200 36.24 8.29 -19.21
N ILE A 201 35.98 7.95 -20.47
CA ILE A 201 36.95 7.95 -21.58
C ILE A 201 36.15 7.74 -22.89
N VAL A 202 36.00 8.86 -23.61
CA VAL A 202 36.05 9.00 -25.09
C VAL A 202 34.94 8.31 -25.91
N ARG A 203 33.97 9.10 -26.40
CA ARG A 203 33.81 9.46 -27.83
C ARG A 203 32.69 10.49 -28.07
N PRO A 204 32.76 11.33 -29.12
CA PRO A 204 32.14 12.65 -29.12
C PRO A 204 31.01 12.81 -30.17
N TRP A 205 30.28 13.93 -30.06
CA TRP A 205 29.24 14.46 -30.96
C TRP A 205 27.89 13.71 -31.00
N ARG A 206 26.99 14.08 -30.08
CA ARG A 206 25.58 14.31 -30.41
C ARG A 206 25.16 15.68 -29.91
N THR A 207 24.60 16.43 -30.84
CA THR A 207 24.09 17.78 -30.71
C THR A 207 23.03 17.89 -29.62
N PHE A 208 23.13 18.99 -28.87
CA PHE A 208 22.16 19.56 -27.93
C PHE A 208 20.71 19.07 -28.15
N GLN A 209 20.31 18.03 -27.40
CA GLN A 209 18.92 17.93 -27.01
C GLN A 209 18.72 18.97 -25.91
N ASN A 210 18.10 20.09 -26.27
CA ASN A 210 17.42 20.91 -25.29
C ASN A 210 16.48 19.98 -24.52
N SER A 211 16.82 19.71 -23.27
CA SER A 211 15.93 19.13 -22.30
C SER A 211 14.78 20.11 -22.11
N LEU A 212 13.76 19.96 -22.97
CA LEU A 212 12.41 20.31 -22.61
C LEU A 212 12.06 19.43 -21.41
N VAL A 213 12.44 19.90 -20.24
CA VAL A 213 11.78 19.55 -18.99
C VAL A 213 10.31 19.80 -19.28
N ARG A 214 9.56 18.72 -19.53
CA ARG A 214 8.11 18.70 -19.46
C ARG A 214 7.77 19.21 -18.07
N ARG A 215 7.60 20.52 -17.93
CA ARG A 215 6.80 21.09 -16.86
C ARG A 215 5.38 20.74 -17.25
N GLU A 216 4.96 19.53 -16.87
CA GLU A 216 3.56 19.23 -16.74
C GLU A 216 3.03 20.20 -15.70
N PHE A 217 2.40 21.27 -16.18
CA PHE A 217 1.56 22.11 -15.34
C PHE A 217 0.33 21.28 -15.02
N ALA A 218 0.46 20.35 -14.08
CA ALA A 218 -0.66 19.61 -13.53
C ALA A 218 -1.67 20.64 -13.02
N THR A 219 -2.90 20.55 -13.52
CA THR A 219 -3.97 21.46 -13.10
C THR A 219 -4.22 21.29 -11.60
N LEU A 220 -4.64 22.34 -10.89
CA LEU A 220 -5.00 22.21 -9.46
C LEU A 220 -6.05 21.11 -9.21
N ARG A 221 -6.81 20.74 -10.25
CA ARG A 221 -7.75 19.62 -10.27
C ARG A 221 -7.09 18.24 -10.17
N GLU A 222 -5.89 18.06 -10.73
CA GLU A 222 -5.09 16.83 -10.56
C GLU A 222 -4.37 16.80 -9.21
N LYS A 223 -4.08 17.98 -8.63
CA LYS A 223 -3.53 18.11 -7.26
C LYS A 223 -4.58 18.02 -6.15
N ALA A 224 -5.88 18.10 -6.47
CA ALA A 224 -6.93 17.87 -5.49
C ALA A 224 -6.85 16.40 -5.06
N ARG A 225 -6.49 16.16 -3.79
CA ARG A 225 -6.43 14.80 -3.22
C ARG A 225 -7.75 14.11 -3.57
N LYS A 226 -7.69 12.96 -4.26
CA LYS A 226 -8.85 12.06 -4.42
C LYS A 226 -9.23 11.61 -3.01
N ILE A 227 -10.14 12.33 -2.37
CA ILE A 227 -10.71 11.91 -1.08
C ILE A 227 -11.61 10.74 -1.43
N GLU A 228 -11.27 9.54 -0.96
CA GLU A 228 -12.14 8.39 -1.15
C GLU A 228 -13.51 8.71 -0.54
N PRO A 229 -14.63 8.38 -1.21
CA PRO A 229 -15.98 8.76 -0.77
C PRO A 229 -16.31 8.22 0.64
N LYS A 230 -15.61 7.17 1.08
CA LYS A 230 -15.72 6.58 2.40
C LYS A 230 -15.29 7.53 3.53
N TYR A 231 -14.33 8.43 3.29
CA TYR A 231 -13.80 9.35 4.30
C TYR A 231 -14.42 10.76 4.23
N LEU A 232 -15.57 10.90 3.54
CA LEU A 232 -16.28 12.19 3.45
C LEU A 232 -16.94 12.58 4.78
N TYR A 233 -17.39 11.58 5.56
CA TYR A 233 -18.18 11.77 6.79
C TYR A 233 -17.48 11.26 8.06
N GLU A 234 -16.46 10.42 7.93
CA GLU A 234 -15.72 9.87 9.06
C GLU A 234 -14.24 10.27 8.96
N PRO A 235 -13.62 10.72 10.07
CA PRO A 235 -12.19 10.97 10.10
C PRO A 235 -11.43 9.65 9.86
N LYS A 236 -10.37 9.71 9.05
CA LYS A 236 -9.50 8.57 8.83
C LYS A 236 -8.76 8.25 10.13
N PHE A 237 -9.13 7.15 10.78
CA PHE A 237 -8.32 6.58 11.86
C PHE A 237 -7.13 5.86 11.24
N GLU A 238 -5.93 6.40 11.46
CA GLU A 238 -4.70 5.73 11.06
C GLU A 238 -4.40 4.59 12.03
N ASP A 239 -4.15 3.39 11.51
CA ASP A 239 -3.77 2.26 12.34
C ASP A 239 -2.36 2.52 12.90
N THR A 240 -2.26 2.73 14.21
CA THR A 240 -1.00 3.00 14.91
C THR A 240 -0.21 1.73 15.23
N ARG A 241 -0.74 0.55 14.88
CA ARG A 241 -0.08 -0.73 15.14
C ARG A 241 1.17 -0.86 14.28
N VAL A 242 2.32 -1.00 14.94
CA VAL A 242 3.59 -1.31 14.30
C VAL A 242 3.77 -2.82 14.25
N TYR A 243 3.89 -3.38 13.06
CA TYR A 243 4.13 -4.80 12.87
C TYR A 243 5.62 -5.06 12.65
N PRO A 244 6.18 -6.15 13.20
CA PRO A 244 7.53 -6.55 12.84
C PRO A 244 7.60 -6.91 11.35
N GLU A 245 8.71 -6.54 10.71
CA GLU A 245 8.98 -6.79 9.30
C GLU A 245 10.20 -7.69 9.15
N TYR A 246 10.12 -8.66 8.23
CA TYR A 246 11.28 -9.42 7.81
C TYR A 246 12.05 -8.64 6.75
N GLU A 247 13.35 -8.43 6.98
CA GLU A 247 14.24 -7.66 6.08
C GLU A 247 14.29 -8.26 4.67
N ALA A 248 14.59 -9.56 4.55
CA ALA A 248 14.65 -10.28 3.28
C ALA A 248 14.34 -11.78 3.45
N LEU A 249 13.45 -12.28 2.60
CA LEU A 249 13.02 -13.67 2.50
C LEU A 249 13.23 -14.19 1.08
N ASN A 250 13.75 -15.41 0.98
CA ASN A 250 13.92 -16.15 -0.25
C ASN A 250 12.79 -17.18 -0.37
N VAL A 251 11.97 -17.06 -1.42
CA VAL A 251 11.02 -18.11 -1.83
C VAL A 251 11.71 -18.95 -2.90
N ARG A 252 12.17 -20.14 -2.52
CA ARG A 252 12.87 -21.09 -3.38
C ARG A 252 11.88 -22.11 -3.93
N LEU A 253 11.92 -22.32 -5.24
CA LEU A 253 11.07 -23.23 -5.98
C LEU A 253 11.96 -24.23 -6.71
N GLN A 254 11.83 -25.50 -6.38
CA GLN A 254 12.59 -26.59 -7.01
C GLN A 254 11.65 -27.49 -7.79
N GLY A 255 12.05 -27.90 -8.98
CA GLY A 255 11.28 -28.84 -9.80
C GLY A 255 12.14 -29.52 -10.85
N TYR A 256 11.67 -30.67 -11.34
CA TYR A 256 12.33 -31.40 -12.43
C TYR A 256 11.93 -30.87 -13.81
N ASP A 257 10.70 -30.34 -13.93
CA ASP A 257 10.21 -29.71 -15.15
C ASP A 257 10.33 -28.19 -15.05
N TYR A 258 10.96 -27.61 -16.07
CA TYR A 258 11.21 -26.18 -16.19
C TYR A 258 9.92 -25.37 -16.44
N VAL A 259 9.00 -25.87 -17.26
CA VAL A 259 7.83 -25.09 -17.73
C VAL A 259 6.87 -24.70 -16.59
N PRO A 260 6.40 -25.62 -15.71
CA PRO A 260 5.54 -25.26 -14.59
C PRO A 260 6.27 -24.39 -13.56
N LEU A 261 7.60 -24.58 -13.41
CA LEU A 261 8.41 -23.83 -12.47
C LEU A 261 8.49 -22.33 -12.83
N GLU A 262 8.75 -22.01 -14.10
CA GLU A 262 8.85 -20.63 -14.60
C GLU A 262 7.49 -19.91 -14.53
N LYS A 263 6.41 -20.61 -14.88
CA LYS A 263 5.04 -20.09 -14.76
C LYS A 263 4.69 -19.82 -13.29
N PHE A 264 5.07 -20.71 -12.39
CA PHE A 264 4.80 -20.55 -10.97
C PHE A 264 5.65 -19.44 -10.34
N GLN A 265 6.90 -19.26 -10.75
CA GLN A 265 7.71 -18.10 -10.35
C GLN A 265 7.03 -16.77 -10.75
N ALA A 266 6.56 -16.67 -12.00
CA ALA A 266 5.83 -15.48 -12.45
C ALA A 266 4.53 -15.27 -11.65
N TYR A 267 3.84 -16.34 -11.27
CA TYR A 267 2.67 -16.29 -10.39
C TYR A 267 3.02 -15.76 -8.99
N VAL A 268 4.06 -16.31 -8.35
CA VAL A 268 4.56 -15.86 -7.04
C VAL A 268 4.92 -14.37 -7.08
N HIS A 269 5.62 -13.93 -8.12
CA HIS A 269 5.98 -12.52 -8.31
C HIS A 269 4.74 -11.61 -8.40
N LYS A 270 3.70 -12.01 -9.16
CA LYS A 270 2.44 -11.26 -9.26
C LYS A 270 1.68 -11.23 -7.93
N ILE A 271 1.63 -12.34 -7.20
CA ILE A 271 0.99 -12.40 -5.88
C ILE A 271 1.73 -11.51 -4.88
N ALA A 272 3.07 -11.56 -4.84
CA ALA A 272 3.87 -10.73 -3.94
C ALA A 272 3.59 -9.23 -4.15
N LYS A 273 3.48 -8.79 -5.42
CA LYS A 273 3.08 -7.42 -5.75
C LYS A 273 1.67 -7.07 -5.27
N ARG A 274 0.70 -7.98 -5.39
CA ARG A 274 -0.69 -7.77 -4.89
C ARG A 274 -0.77 -7.64 -3.37
N PHE A 275 0.13 -8.28 -2.63
CA PHE A 275 0.25 -8.15 -1.18
C PHE A 275 1.03 -6.91 -0.72
N ASN A 276 1.44 -6.06 -1.69
CA ASN A 276 2.30 -4.90 -1.49
C ASN A 276 3.63 -5.26 -0.81
N PHE A 277 4.22 -6.40 -1.18
CA PHE A 277 5.58 -6.72 -0.77
C PHE A 277 6.58 -6.15 -1.77
N ARG A 278 7.74 -5.70 -1.27
CA ARG A 278 8.82 -5.22 -2.12
C ARG A 278 9.58 -6.40 -2.68
N VAL A 279 9.35 -6.74 -3.95
CA VAL A 279 10.16 -7.76 -4.62
C VAL A 279 11.50 -7.15 -5.00
N ILE A 280 12.60 -7.69 -4.47
CA ILE A 280 13.96 -7.17 -4.72
C ILE A 280 14.48 -7.75 -6.03
N GLU A 281 14.52 -9.08 -6.12
CA GLU A 281 15.04 -9.80 -7.27
C GLU A 281 14.25 -11.08 -7.52
N SER A 282 14.17 -11.48 -8.78
CA SER A 282 13.67 -12.78 -9.19
C SER A 282 14.70 -13.37 -10.13
N TYR A 283 15.33 -14.48 -9.74
CA TYR A 283 16.43 -15.05 -10.51
C TYR A 283 16.34 -16.57 -10.60
N ALA A 284 17.01 -17.08 -11.63
CA ALA A 284 17.21 -18.49 -11.88
C ALA A 284 18.57 -18.92 -11.34
N VAL A 285 18.65 -20.12 -10.78
CA VAL A 285 19.93 -20.76 -10.46
C VAL A 285 20.23 -21.86 -11.48
N ALA A 286 21.52 -22.12 -11.71
CA ALA A 286 21.99 -23.19 -12.58
C ALA A 286 21.43 -24.55 -12.13
N ALA A 287 21.05 -25.37 -13.11
CA ALA A 287 20.45 -26.67 -12.86
C ALA A 287 21.46 -27.66 -12.27
N GLN A 288 21.04 -28.47 -11.31
CA GLN A 288 21.84 -29.55 -10.75
C GLN A 288 21.45 -30.87 -11.41
N THR A 289 22.36 -31.47 -12.17
CA THR A 289 22.13 -32.80 -12.77
C THR A 289 22.53 -33.88 -11.77
N GLN A 290 21.58 -34.72 -11.40
CA GLN A 290 21.80 -35.91 -10.58
C GLN A 290 21.71 -37.16 -11.45
N ARG A 291 22.71 -38.03 -11.34
CA ARG A 291 22.71 -39.32 -12.02
C ARG A 291 21.95 -40.35 -11.20
N VAL A 292 20.82 -40.81 -11.70
CA VAL A 292 20.00 -41.88 -11.10
C VAL A 292 20.32 -43.19 -11.79
N ILE A 293 20.66 -44.21 -11.01
CA ILE A 293 21.05 -45.52 -11.51
C ILE A 293 20.02 -46.53 -11.01
N THR A 294 19.41 -47.29 -11.92
CA THR A 294 18.57 -48.43 -11.57
C THR A 294 19.38 -49.71 -11.68
N TYR A 295 19.16 -50.62 -10.74
CA TYR A 295 19.78 -51.94 -10.73
C TYR A 295 18.77 -53.00 -11.14
N LYS A 296 19.26 -54.08 -11.74
CA LYS A 296 18.41 -55.25 -12.03
C LYS A 296 17.92 -55.87 -10.72
N PRO A 297 16.70 -56.46 -10.71
CA PRO A 297 16.17 -57.10 -9.51
C PRO A 297 17.14 -58.17 -9.00
N ASN A 298 17.51 -58.09 -7.72
CA ASN A 298 18.46 -58.97 -7.03
C ASN A 298 19.88 -59.00 -7.62
N SER A 299 20.32 -57.94 -8.28
CA SER A 299 21.68 -57.83 -8.82
C SER A 299 22.27 -56.44 -8.59
N THR A 300 23.60 -56.35 -8.59
CA THR A 300 24.36 -55.08 -8.57
C THR A 300 24.67 -54.56 -9.98
N VAL A 301 24.25 -55.29 -11.01
CA VAL A 301 24.40 -54.88 -12.40
C VAL A 301 23.45 -53.73 -12.70
N ILE A 302 24.02 -52.66 -13.25
CA ILE A 302 23.30 -51.46 -13.69
C ILE A 302 22.37 -51.84 -14.85
N ASP A 303 21.12 -51.42 -14.76
CA ASP A 303 20.09 -51.67 -15.76
C ASP A 303 19.83 -50.43 -16.63
N SER A 304 19.65 -49.26 -16.00
CA SER A 304 19.52 -48.00 -16.69
C SER A 304 20.17 -46.84 -15.93
N GLU A 305 20.74 -45.91 -16.67
CA GLU A 305 21.31 -44.66 -16.15
C GLU A 305 20.47 -43.50 -16.69
N LEU A 306 19.95 -42.65 -15.80
CA LEU A 306 19.13 -41.50 -16.13
C LEU A 306 19.70 -40.25 -15.45
N ASP A 307 20.01 -39.24 -16.25
CA ASP A 307 20.43 -37.94 -15.76
C ASP A 307 19.21 -37.04 -15.54
N VAL A 308 18.88 -36.81 -14.26
CA VAL A 308 17.73 -36.00 -13.86
C VAL A 308 18.24 -34.61 -13.46
N SER A 309 17.81 -33.59 -14.19
CA SER A 309 18.15 -32.20 -13.87
C SER A 309 17.12 -31.59 -12.90
N ILE A 310 17.62 -30.91 -11.88
CA ILE A 310 16.82 -30.17 -10.92
C ILE A 310 16.98 -28.69 -11.21
N TYR A 311 15.88 -28.05 -11.58
CA TYR A 311 15.81 -26.62 -11.80
C TYR A 311 15.38 -25.91 -10.52
N ASP A 312 15.97 -24.75 -10.31
CA ASP A 312 15.76 -23.94 -9.12
C ASP A 312 15.49 -22.48 -9.50
N ARG A 313 14.45 -21.92 -8.91
CA ARG A 313 13.99 -20.54 -9.12
C ARG A 313 13.76 -19.88 -7.77
N VAL A 314 14.29 -18.67 -7.62
CA VAL A 314 14.24 -17.95 -6.35
C VAL A 314 13.62 -16.57 -6.56
N VAL A 315 12.63 -16.24 -5.72
CA VAL A 315 12.05 -14.91 -5.63
C VAL A 315 12.45 -14.32 -4.28
N ARG A 316 13.23 -13.22 -4.32
CA ARG A 316 13.68 -12.48 -3.15
C ARG A 316 12.69 -11.35 -2.85
N ILE A 317 12.08 -11.40 -1.67
CA ILE A 317 11.09 -10.44 -1.21
C ILE A 317 11.66 -9.75 0.03
N GLY A 318 11.57 -8.42 0.07
CA GLY A 318 11.99 -7.59 1.19
C GLY A 318 10.82 -6.86 1.85
N ASN A 319 11.06 -6.38 3.07
CA ASN A 319 10.12 -5.63 3.90
C ASN A 319 8.75 -6.32 3.97
N VAL A 320 8.73 -7.56 4.47
CA VAL A 320 7.51 -8.37 4.54
C VAL A 320 6.91 -8.27 5.95
N PRO A 321 5.72 -7.66 6.13
CA PRO A 321 5.04 -7.62 7.42
C PRO A 321 4.60 -9.00 7.89
N THR A 322 4.80 -9.33 9.16
CA THR A 322 4.45 -10.64 9.74
C THR A 322 2.97 -11.01 9.57
N VAL A 323 2.06 -10.04 9.58
CA VAL A 323 0.61 -10.31 9.46
C VAL A 323 0.21 -10.83 8.08
N ARG A 324 0.89 -10.36 7.03
CA ARG A 324 0.54 -10.71 5.63
C ARG A 324 1.22 -11.99 5.17
N LEU A 325 2.34 -12.35 5.78
CA LEU A 325 3.15 -13.50 5.38
C LEU A 325 2.40 -14.85 5.48
N PRO A 326 1.67 -15.19 6.56
CA PRO A 326 0.92 -16.44 6.64
C PRO A 326 -0.15 -16.57 5.55
N LEU A 327 -0.85 -15.47 5.23
CA LEU A 327 -1.85 -15.44 4.16
C LEU A 327 -1.20 -15.68 2.80
N PHE A 328 -0.05 -15.04 2.56
CA PHE A 328 0.73 -15.25 1.36
C PHE A 328 1.19 -16.71 1.22
N LEU A 329 1.73 -17.32 2.29
CA LEU A 329 2.15 -18.72 2.28
C LEU A 329 1.00 -19.68 2.01
N ASN A 330 -0.16 -19.45 2.65
CA ASN A 330 -1.34 -20.29 2.43
C ASN A 330 -1.78 -20.27 0.97
N ILE A 331 -1.83 -19.09 0.34
CA ILE A 331 -2.17 -18.94 -1.09
C ILE A 331 -1.14 -19.66 -1.95
N LEU A 332 0.16 -19.52 -1.67
CA LEU A 332 1.17 -20.23 -2.45
C LEU A 332 1.07 -21.74 -2.30
N GLN A 333 0.77 -22.24 -1.09
CA GLN A 333 0.60 -23.66 -0.83
C GLN A 333 -0.63 -24.21 -1.56
N THR A 334 -1.75 -23.48 -1.62
CA THR A 334 -2.96 -23.93 -2.34
C THR A 334 -2.78 -23.97 -3.85
N HIS A 335 -1.90 -23.14 -4.41
CA HIS A 335 -1.67 -23.04 -5.84
C HIS A 335 -0.40 -23.76 -6.32
N LEU A 336 0.26 -24.51 -5.45
CA LEU A 336 1.50 -25.21 -5.78
C LEU A 336 1.24 -26.30 -6.84
N PRO A 337 1.89 -26.24 -8.01
CA PRO A 337 1.71 -27.25 -9.05
C PRO A 337 2.37 -28.58 -8.67
N VAL A 338 1.89 -29.66 -9.29
CA VAL A 338 2.45 -31.00 -9.07
C VAL A 338 3.93 -31.06 -9.46
N GLY A 339 4.75 -31.74 -8.64
CA GLY A 339 6.17 -31.92 -8.90
C GLY A 339 7.06 -30.71 -8.60
N VAL A 340 6.51 -29.63 -8.02
CA VAL A 340 7.28 -28.46 -7.56
C VAL A 340 7.32 -28.43 -6.04
N LYS A 341 8.53 -28.27 -5.48
CA LYS A 341 8.78 -28.13 -4.05
C LYS A 341 9.09 -26.67 -3.73
N MET A 342 8.26 -26.05 -2.89
CA MET A 342 8.49 -24.70 -2.38
C MET A 342 9.17 -24.73 -1.01
N THR A 343 10.20 -23.92 -0.83
CA THR A 343 10.88 -23.72 0.46
C THR A 343 11.05 -22.22 0.71
N VAL A 344 10.57 -21.72 1.84
CA VAL A 344 10.73 -20.32 2.23
C VAL A 344 11.76 -20.23 3.35
N LYS A 345 12.82 -19.43 3.12
CA LYS A 345 13.93 -19.25 4.05
C LYS A 345 14.28 -17.77 4.21
N LYS A 346 14.91 -17.43 5.32
CA LYS A 346 15.56 -16.12 5.47
C LYS A 346 16.73 -16.04 4.50
N HIS A 347 16.93 -14.87 3.91
CA HIS A 347 18.05 -14.63 3.01
C HIS A 347 19.37 -14.61 3.78
N GLU A 348 20.32 -15.45 3.36
CA GLU A 348 21.68 -15.50 3.89
C GLU A 348 22.70 -15.27 2.77
N LYS A 349 23.90 -14.78 3.13
CA LYS A 349 24.98 -14.56 2.16
C LYS A 349 25.38 -15.85 1.41
N ALA A 350 25.29 -17.00 2.08
CA ALA A 350 25.57 -18.30 1.48
C ALA A 350 24.65 -18.63 0.28
N ASP A 351 23.39 -18.14 0.30
CA ASP A 351 22.47 -18.33 -0.82
C ASP A 351 22.86 -17.45 -2.04
N GLU A 352 23.51 -16.30 -1.80
CA GLU A 352 24.09 -15.47 -2.87
C GLU A 352 25.38 -16.10 -3.41
N ASP A 353 26.26 -16.59 -2.53
CA ASP A 353 27.51 -17.25 -2.93
C ASP A 353 27.25 -18.48 -3.81
N TYR A 354 26.18 -19.24 -3.52
CA TYR A 354 25.76 -20.39 -4.32
C TYR A 354 25.38 -20.04 -5.77
N ARG A 355 25.00 -18.79 -6.05
CA ARG A 355 24.70 -18.32 -7.41
C ARG A 355 25.96 -18.16 -8.25
N TYR A 356 27.10 -17.87 -7.63
CA TYR A 356 28.35 -17.56 -8.31
C TYR A 356 29.21 -18.81 -8.49
N ILE A 357 29.98 -18.84 -9.58
CA ILE A 357 30.95 -19.90 -9.81
C ILE A 357 32.11 -19.66 -8.83
N PRO A 358 32.51 -20.64 -8.01
CA PRO A 358 33.60 -20.46 -7.06
C PRO A 358 34.92 -20.25 -7.83
N ASP A 359 35.68 -19.23 -7.44
CA ASP A 359 37.01 -19.00 -7.97
C ASP A 359 37.99 -20.03 -7.38
N LEU A 360 38.29 -21.07 -8.17
CA LEU A 360 39.17 -22.17 -7.78
C LEU A 360 40.61 -21.70 -7.51
N LEU A 361 41.07 -20.65 -8.21
CA LEU A 361 42.43 -20.12 -8.02
C LEU A 361 42.52 -19.37 -6.69
N LEU A 362 41.53 -18.52 -6.41
CA LEU A 362 41.46 -17.80 -5.14
C LEU A 362 41.37 -18.78 -3.96
N LYS A 363 40.54 -19.81 -4.09
CA LYS A 363 40.40 -20.85 -3.07
C LYS A 363 41.70 -21.63 -2.87
N ALA A 364 42.37 -22.05 -3.95
CA ALA A 364 43.67 -22.70 -3.87
C ALA A 364 44.72 -21.83 -3.19
N LYS A 365 44.75 -20.53 -3.48
CA LYS A 365 45.68 -19.58 -2.82
C LYS A 365 45.36 -19.38 -1.34
N GLN A 366 44.09 -19.36 -0.96
CA GLN A 366 43.68 -19.32 0.45
C GLN A 366 44.06 -20.61 1.19
N ASP A 367 43.91 -21.77 0.55
CA ASP A 367 44.28 -23.05 1.13
C ASP A 367 45.82 -23.20 1.23
N GLU A 368 46.57 -22.70 0.24
CA GLU A 368 48.04 -22.57 0.32
C GLU A 368 48.45 -21.69 1.52
N LEU A 369 47.86 -20.50 1.68
CA LEU A 369 48.13 -19.63 2.83
C LEU A 369 47.78 -20.29 4.17
N ARG A 370 46.65 -20.99 4.25
CA ARG A 370 46.27 -21.76 5.45
C ARG A 370 47.25 -22.88 5.75
N SER A 371 47.74 -23.57 4.73
CA SER A 371 48.75 -24.63 4.90
C SER A 371 50.08 -24.06 5.39
N LEU A 372 50.41 -22.82 5.01
CA LEU A 372 51.56 -22.11 5.56
C LEU A 372 51.40 -21.73 7.02
N ASP A 373 50.22 -21.83 7.63
CA ASP A 373 50.06 -21.66 9.09
C ASP A 373 50.50 -22.90 9.89
N ASP A 374 50.62 -24.06 9.24
CA ASP A 374 51.13 -25.28 9.87
C ASP A 374 52.66 -25.24 10.00
N VAL A 375 53.17 -25.37 11.22
CA VAL A 375 54.61 -25.35 11.55
C VAL A 375 55.41 -26.38 10.75
N ASN A 376 54.82 -27.56 10.51
CA ASN A 376 55.48 -28.62 9.72
C ASN A 376 55.64 -28.24 8.25
N VAL A 377 54.68 -27.49 7.69
CA VAL A 377 54.75 -27.02 6.30
C VAL A 377 55.79 -25.89 6.18
N ARG A 378 55.86 -24.97 7.15
CA ARG A 378 56.90 -23.92 7.20
C ARG A 378 58.33 -24.48 7.26
N ARG A 379 58.56 -25.48 8.12
CA ARG A 379 59.88 -26.16 8.20
C ARG A 379 60.25 -26.85 6.89
N ASN A 380 59.31 -27.55 6.26
CA ASN A 380 59.55 -28.22 4.99
C ASN A 380 59.87 -27.24 3.84
N LEU A 381 59.39 -26.00 3.94
CA LEU A 381 59.68 -24.91 3.00
C LEU A 381 60.93 -24.09 3.37
N GLY A 382 61.59 -24.41 4.50
CA GLY A 382 62.80 -23.76 4.97
C GLY A 382 62.61 -22.34 5.52
N TRP A 383 61.41 -22.02 6.01
CA TRP A 383 61.09 -20.70 6.57
C TRP A 383 61.34 -20.63 8.09
N GLU A 384 61.47 -21.78 8.74
CA GLU A 384 61.90 -22.03 10.12
C GLU A 384 62.86 -23.22 10.11
#